data_AF-A0A2V9Z4R1-F1
#
_entry.id   AF-A0A2V9Z4R1-F1
#
_cell.length_a   1.000
_cell.length_b   1.000
_cell.length_c   1.000
_cell.angle_alpha   90.00
_cell.angle_beta   90.00
_cell.angle_gamma   90.00
#
_symmetry.space_group_name_H-M   'P 1'
#
loop_
_entity.id
_entity.type
_entity.pdbx_description
1 polymer ?
#
loop_
_entity_poly.entity_id
_entity_poly.type
_entity_poly.pdbx_seq_one_letter_code
_entity_poly.pdbx_strand_id
1 'polypeptide(L)'
;MNKIKNEREKERITRYSVAAYRWSPDSKHLLFDSLGQLWLYSLESGTAVQFTAAPEPTDDPKFSPDGGHVAYLRKHNLYVQPASGKEEKQLTKDTDENILNGEVDWLYAEELEVRSNYFWSPDSSQIVFLQTDETKVPSYPITDWIPVNAVVEQEKYPKPGDPNPTVRLGVVAAKGGGIKWLKLTDDRDIYIPRFGWVRDGILWAQVLNRTQDKLDLYFIDSKSGRAARVLTESVPDAWVPVTNDFKVLKSGDRFLWSSWRDGH
;
A
#
# COMPACT_ATOMS: atom_id res chain seq x y z
N MET A 1 -1.29 -27.25 4.24
CA MET A 1 -0.46 -26.64 5.30
C MET A 1 0.28 -25.47 4.67
N ASN A 2 0.09 -24.24 5.17
CA ASN A 2 0.85 -23.07 4.73
C ASN A 2 2.33 -23.32 5.03
N LYS A 3 3.14 -23.48 3.99
CA LYS A 3 4.58 -23.64 4.14
C LYS A 3 5.17 -22.23 4.16
N ILE A 4 5.35 -21.69 5.35
CA ILE A 4 6.14 -20.48 5.59
C ILE A 4 7.46 -20.63 4.83
N LYS A 5 7.75 -19.71 3.90
CA LYS A 5 8.93 -19.79 3.03
C LYS A 5 10.19 -19.27 3.72
N ASN A 6 10.06 -18.24 4.56
CA ASN A 6 11.15 -17.65 5.32
C ASN A 6 10.65 -16.96 6.61
N GLU A 7 11.58 -16.43 7.42
CA GLU A 7 11.28 -15.79 8.71
C GLU A 7 10.35 -14.57 8.52
N ARG A 8 10.53 -13.83 7.42
CA ARG A 8 9.73 -12.64 7.09
C ARG A 8 8.26 -12.97 6.85
N GLU A 9 7.96 -14.03 6.09
CA GLU A 9 6.58 -14.49 5.87
C GLU A 9 5.94 -14.93 7.19
N LYS A 10 6.72 -15.61 8.06
CA LYS A 10 6.26 -16.00 9.38
C LYS A 10 5.89 -14.78 10.22
N GLU A 11 6.80 -13.82 10.35
CA GLU A 11 6.59 -12.60 11.12
C GLU A 11 5.43 -11.79 10.59
N ARG A 12 5.30 -11.65 9.26
CA ARG A 12 4.18 -10.93 8.64
C ARG A 12 2.83 -11.49 9.06
N ILE A 13 2.71 -12.82 9.11
CA ILE A 13 1.46 -13.51 9.48
C ILE A 13 1.22 -13.46 10.99
N THR A 14 2.25 -13.71 11.81
CA THR A 14 2.09 -13.87 13.27
C THR A 14 2.12 -12.56 14.04
N ARG A 15 2.96 -11.61 13.63
CA ARG A 15 3.19 -10.33 14.34
C ARG A 15 2.17 -9.26 13.96
N TYR A 16 1.68 -9.25 12.73
CA TYR A 16 0.88 -8.13 12.18
C TYR A 16 -0.59 -8.43 11.92
N SER A 17 -1.11 -9.57 12.40
CA SER A 17 -2.55 -9.93 12.33
C SER A 17 -3.16 -9.75 10.95
N VAL A 18 -2.40 -10.02 9.88
CA VAL A 18 -2.92 -9.97 8.51
C VAL A 18 -4.02 -11.01 8.40
N ALA A 19 -5.26 -10.57 8.14
CA ALA A 19 -6.38 -11.49 8.07
C ALA A 19 -6.13 -12.56 6.98
N ALA A 20 -6.40 -13.82 7.31
CA ALA A 20 -6.11 -14.95 6.44
C ALA A 20 -6.95 -14.95 5.14
N TYR A 21 -8.05 -14.20 5.13
CA TYR A 21 -8.94 -14.06 3.99
C TYR A 21 -9.57 -12.66 3.93
N ARG A 22 -10.24 -12.36 2.83
CA ARG A 22 -10.99 -11.12 2.58
C ARG A 22 -12.39 -11.47 2.10
N TRP A 23 -13.38 -10.81 2.66
CA TRP A 23 -14.76 -10.89 2.18
C TRP A 23 -14.93 -10.06 0.91
N SER A 24 -15.66 -10.59 -0.07
CA SER A 24 -16.21 -9.74 -1.13
C SER A 24 -17.23 -8.76 -0.54
N PRO A 25 -17.41 -7.57 -1.14
CA PRO A 25 -18.36 -6.58 -0.64
C PRO A 25 -19.80 -7.09 -0.52
N ASP A 26 -20.20 -8.01 -1.41
CA ASP A 26 -21.52 -8.66 -1.39
C ASP A 26 -21.63 -9.83 -0.39
N SER A 27 -20.56 -10.12 0.34
CA SER A 27 -20.45 -11.22 1.31
C SER A 27 -20.71 -12.62 0.73
N LYS A 28 -20.57 -12.81 -0.59
CA LYS A 28 -20.76 -14.11 -1.25
C LYS A 28 -19.47 -14.91 -1.46
N HIS A 29 -18.33 -14.23 -1.44
CA HIS A 29 -17.03 -14.83 -1.73
C HIS A 29 -16.00 -14.52 -0.65
N LEU A 30 -15.04 -15.44 -0.50
CA LEU A 30 -13.84 -15.27 0.30
C LEU A 30 -12.62 -15.36 -0.62
N LEU A 31 -11.74 -14.37 -0.55
CA LEU A 31 -10.45 -14.38 -1.22
C LEU A 31 -9.37 -14.69 -0.19
N PHE A 32 -8.53 -15.68 -0.43
CA PHE A 32 -7.45 -16.05 0.49
C PHE A 32 -6.21 -16.48 -0.27
N ASP A 33 -5.05 -16.33 0.37
CA ASP A 33 -3.79 -16.85 -0.15
C ASP A 33 -3.59 -18.30 0.28
N SER A 34 -3.13 -19.12 -0.65
CA SER A 34 -2.58 -20.44 -0.37
C SER A 34 -1.35 -20.69 -1.23
N LEU A 35 -0.20 -20.80 -0.56
CA LEU A 35 1.12 -21.03 -1.19
C LEU A 35 1.56 -19.90 -2.14
N GLY A 36 1.14 -18.66 -1.88
CA GLY A 36 1.43 -17.49 -2.71
C GLY A 36 0.48 -17.29 -3.88
N GLN A 37 -0.56 -18.13 -4.01
CA GLN A 37 -1.60 -17.99 -5.02
C GLN A 37 -2.92 -17.63 -4.36
N LEU A 38 -3.67 -16.73 -4.99
CA LEU A 38 -5.00 -16.38 -4.53
C LEU A 38 -6.02 -17.43 -4.96
N TRP A 39 -6.93 -17.73 -4.05
CA TRP A 39 -8.08 -18.59 -4.24
C TRP A 39 -9.35 -17.83 -3.92
N LEU A 40 -10.37 -18.00 -4.76
CA LEU A 40 -11.69 -17.43 -4.57
C LEU A 40 -12.66 -18.55 -4.19
N TYR A 41 -13.17 -18.50 -2.97
CA TYR A 41 -14.17 -19.43 -2.46
C TYR A 41 -15.56 -18.81 -2.57
N SER A 42 -16.50 -19.56 -3.16
CA SER A 42 -17.92 -19.18 -3.21
C SER A 42 -18.68 -19.86 -2.08
N LEU A 43 -19.44 -19.07 -1.32
CA LEU A 43 -20.34 -19.59 -0.28
C LEU A 43 -21.57 -20.29 -0.85
N GLU A 44 -21.98 -19.92 -2.06
CA GLU A 44 -23.15 -20.52 -2.71
C GLU A 44 -22.87 -21.96 -3.14
N SER A 45 -21.73 -22.20 -3.81
CA SER A 45 -21.35 -23.53 -4.28
C SER A 45 -20.54 -24.33 -3.27
N GLY A 46 -19.97 -23.67 -2.26
CA GLY A 46 -19.05 -24.30 -1.30
C GLY A 46 -17.71 -24.72 -1.93
N THR A 47 -17.31 -24.11 -3.05
CA THR A 47 -16.10 -24.48 -3.81
C THR A 47 -15.11 -23.33 -3.88
N ALA A 48 -13.81 -23.68 -3.89
CA ALA A 48 -12.73 -22.73 -4.16
C ALA A 48 -12.17 -22.95 -5.56
N VAL A 49 -11.93 -21.86 -6.28
CA VAL A 49 -11.22 -21.87 -7.56
C VAL A 49 -9.93 -21.07 -7.42
N GLN A 50 -8.88 -21.54 -8.09
CA GLN A 50 -7.63 -20.80 -8.17
C GLN A 50 -7.88 -19.51 -8.96
N PHE A 51 -7.59 -18.36 -8.35
CA PHE A 51 -7.85 -17.04 -8.92
C PHE A 51 -6.64 -16.50 -9.68
N THR A 52 -5.43 -16.70 -9.15
CA THR A 52 -4.15 -16.36 -9.81
C THR A 52 -3.39 -17.62 -10.18
N ALA A 53 -2.78 -17.62 -11.37
CA ALA A 53 -2.04 -18.78 -11.90
C ALA A 53 -0.59 -18.45 -12.31
N ALA A 54 -0.15 -17.19 -12.16
CA ALA A 54 1.23 -16.82 -12.42
C ALA A 54 2.17 -17.52 -11.41
N PRO A 55 3.40 -17.89 -11.81
CA PRO A 55 4.30 -18.64 -10.93
C PRO A 55 4.77 -17.81 -9.72
N GLU A 56 4.82 -16.49 -9.84
CA GLU A 56 5.24 -15.61 -8.76
C GLU A 56 4.13 -15.39 -7.73
N PRO A 57 4.50 -15.22 -6.44
CA PRO A 57 3.52 -14.97 -5.40
C PRO A 57 2.82 -13.62 -5.60
N THR A 58 1.63 -13.54 -5.03
CA THR A 58 0.82 -12.32 -5.01
C THR A 58 0.63 -11.81 -3.60
N ASP A 59 0.54 -10.48 -3.47
CA ASP A 59 0.46 -9.81 -2.16
C ASP A 59 -0.64 -8.75 -2.09
N ASP A 60 -1.04 -8.47 -0.84
CA ASP A 60 -2.02 -7.46 -0.44
C ASP A 60 -3.28 -7.41 -1.34
N PRO A 61 -4.04 -8.51 -1.50
CA PRO A 61 -5.18 -8.53 -2.41
C PRO A 61 -6.39 -7.76 -1.86
N LYS A 62 -7.08 -7.00 -2.74
CA LYS A 62 -8.27 -6.21 -2.38
C LYS A 62 -9.35 -6.25 -3.46
N PHE A 63 -10.58 -6.58 -3.07
CA PHE A 63 -11.75 -6.34 -3.91
C PHE A 63 -11.94 -4.85 -4.18
N SER A 64 -12.40 -4.51 -5.39
CA SER A 64 -12.97 -3.19 -5.66
C SER A 64 -14.24 -2.98 -4.82
N PRO A 65 -14.62 -1.74 -4.50
CA PRO A 65 -15.83 -1.47 -3.72
C PRO A 65 -17.13 -2.06 -4.28
N ASP A 66 -17.24 -2.17 -5.60
CA ASP A 66 -18.37 -2.82 -6.29
C ASP A 66 -18.27 -4.36 -6.32
N GLY A 67 -17.15 -4.93 -5.87
CA GLY A 67 -16.86 -6.37 -5.87
C GLY A 67 -16.56 -6.97 -7.26
N GLY A 68 -16.58 -6.16 -8.33
CA GLY A 68 -16.41 -6.63 -9.70
C GLY A 68 -14.98 -7.01 -10.06
N HIS A 69 -13.99 -6.50 -9.31
CA HIS A 69 -12.57 -6.70 -9.57
C HIS A 69 -11.79 -6.99 -8.29
N VAL A 70 -10.59 -7.53 -8.46
CA VAL A 70 -9.58 -7.72 -7.42
C VAL A 70 -8.28 -7.08 -7.89
N ALA A 71 -7.71 -6.21 -7.07
CA ALA A 71 -6.35 -5.72 -7.23
C ALA A 71 -5.41 -6.50 -6.32
N TYR A 72 -4.15 -6.65 -6.75
CA TYR A 72 -3.08 -7.27 -5.97
C TYR A 72 -1.73 -6.85 -6.54
N LEU A 73 -0.69 -7.17 -5.79
CA LEU A 73 0.69 -6.95 -6.16
C LEU A 73 1.32 -8.25 -6.64
N ARG A 74 2.20 -8.17 -7.63
CA ARG A 74 3.09 -9.27 -8.03
C ARG A 74 4.36 -8.68 -8.60
N LYS A 75 5.54 -9.17 -8.16
CA LYS A 75 6.84 -8.65 -8.58
C LYS A 75 6.88 -7.11 -8.57
N HIS A 76 6.55 -6.51 -7.43
CA HIS A 76 6.60 -5.05 -7.22
C HIS A 76 5.70 -4.23 -8.16
N ASN A 77 4.71 -4.87 -8.80
CA ASN A 77 3.80 -4.23 -9.74
C ASN A 77 2.34 -4.47 -9.38
N LEU A 78 1.50 -3.48 -9.70
CA LEU A 78 0.07 -3.50 -9.45
C LEU A 78 -0.68 -4.19 -10.60
N TYR A 79 -1.56 -5.12 -10.25
CA TYR A 79 -2.42 -5.86 -11.16
C TYR A 79 -3.89 -5.68 -10.76
N VAL A 80 -4.78 -5.82 -11.75
CA VAL A 80 -6.23 -5.90 -11.58
C VAL A 80 -6.78 -7.03 -12.41
N GLN A 81 -7.66 -7.83 -11.82
CA GLN A 81 -8.36 -8.93 -12.50
C GLN A 81 -9.86 -8.89 -12.14
N PRO A 82 -10.78 -9.08 -13.09
CA PRO A 82 -12.19 -9.33 -12.81
C PRO A 82 -12.40 -10.42 -11.75
N ALA A 83 -13.34 -10.20 -10.83
CA ALA A 83 -13.67 -11.17 -9.78
C ALA A 83 -14.30 -12.46 -10.35
N SER A 84 -14.94 -12.38 -11.52
CA SER A 84 -15.37 -13.55 -12.31
C SER A 84 -14.21 -14.44 -12.77
N GLY A 85 -12.97 -13.96 -12.62
CA GLY A 85 -11.76 -14.58 -13.12
C GLY A 85 -11.48 -14.23 -14.58
N LYS A 86 -10.26 -14.57 -15.01
CA LYS A 86 -9.68 -14.32 -16.34
C LYS A 86 -9.42 -12.83 -16.62
N GLU A 87 -8.70 -12.54 -17.70
CA GLU A 87 -8.40 -11.17 -18.17
C GLU A 87 -7.66 -10.28 -17.16
N GLU A 88 -6.67 -10.86 -16.49
CA GLU A 88 -5.73 -10.09 -15.68
C GLU A 88 -5.09 -8.95 -16.49
N LYS A 89 -4.96 -7.79 -15.85
CA LYS A 89 -4.29 -6.63 -16.40
C LYS A 89 -3.22 -6.12 -15.45
N GLN A 90 -2.01 -5.97 -16.00
CA GLN A 90 -0.90 -5.30 -15.33
C GLN A 90 -1.02 -3.78 -15.49
N LEU A 91 -1.08 -3.04 -14.37
CA LEU A 91 -1.26 -1.58 -14.34
C LEU A 91 0.07 -0.82 -14.29
N THR A 92 1.07 -1.36 -13.61
CA THR A 92 2.45 -0.82 -13.57
C THR A 92 3.43 -1.85 -14.12
N LYS A 93 4.54 -1.40 -14.73
CA LYS A 93 5.43 -2.27 -15.51
C LYS A 93 6.91 -2.01 -15.24
N ASP A 94 7.25 -1.49 -14.06
CA ASP A 94 8.65 -1.29 -13.71
C ASP A 94 9.34 -2.65 -13.57
N THR A 95 10.58 -2.73 -14.09
CA THR A 95 11.38 -3.96 -14.11
C THR A 95 12.56 -3.93 -13.15
N ASP A 96 12.84 -2.77 -12.56
CA ASP A 96 13.86 -2.62 -11.53
C ASP A 96 13.28 -3.11 -10.19
N GLU A 97 13.96 -4.06 -9.56
CA GLU A 97 13.53 -4.67 -8.30
C GLU A 97 13.51 -3.69 -7.12
N ASN A 98 14.20 -2.55 -7.26
CA ASN A 98 14.19 -1.48 -6.25
C ASN A 98 13.00 -0.52 -6.42
N ILE A 99 12.13 -0.72 -7.42
CA ILE A 99 10.97 0.13 -7.68
C ILE A 99 9.69 -0.61 -7.31
N LEU A 100 9.08 -0.17 -6.22
CA LEU A 100 7.93 -0.80 -5.59
C LEU A 100 6.65 -0.04 -5.91
N ASN A 101 5.75 -0.62 -6.72
CA ASN A 101 4.48 0.02 -7.08
C ASN A 101 3.34 -0.47 -6.19
N GLY A 102 3.03 0.26 -5.12
CA GLY A 102 1.96 -0.05 -4.19
C GLY A 102 2.31 -1.10 -3.13
N GLU A 103 3.52 -1.65 -3.22
CA GLU A 103 4.10 -2.51 -2.18
C GLU A 103 4.66 -1.66 -1.04
N VAL A 104 4.71 -2.26 0.16
CA VAL A 104 5.21 -1.61 1.37
C VAL A 104 6.63 -2.09 1.62
N ASP A 105 7.58 -1.15 1.62
CA ASP A 105 8.96 -1.42 1.96
C ASP A 105 9.17 -1.60 3.47
N TRP A 106 10.38 -2.01 3.85
CA TRP A 106 10.73 -2.28 5.24
C TRP A 106 10.54 -1.04 6.13
N LEU A 107 11.00 0.14 5.70
CA LEU A 107 10.94 1.37 6.50
C LEU A 107 9.49 1.77 6.78
N TYR A 108 8.63 1.73 5.76
CA TYR A 108 7.22 2.07 5.92
C TYR A 108 6.49 1.04 6.80
N ALA A 109 6.84 -0.25 6.69
CA ALA A 109 6.24 -1.28 7.52
C ALA A 109 6.65 -1.16 9.00
N GLU A 110 7.94 -1.06 9.29
CA GLU A 110 8.44 -1.11 10.67
C GLU A 110 8.31 0.25 11.38
N GLU A 111 8.67 1.35 10.73
CA GLU A 111 8.77 2.66 11.40
C GLU A 111 7.50 3.52 11.29
N LEU A 112 6.66 3.29 10.27
CA LEU A 112 5.46 4.10 10.00
C LEU A 112 4.16 3.30 10.13
N GLU A 113 4.26 2.04 10.53
CA GLU A 113 3.13 1.10 10.68
C GLU A 113 2.24 0.99 9.44
N VAL A 114 2.81 1.20 8.25
CA VAL A 114 2.08 1.10 6.98
C VAL A 114 1.87 -0.36 6.64
N ARG A 115 0.66 -0.71 6.22
CA ARG A 115 0.30 -2.09 5.85
C ARG A 115 -0.22 -2.21 4.43
N SER A 116 -0.46 -1.09 3.77
CA SER A 116 -0.83 -1.05 2.36
C SER A 116 -0.47 0.29 1.74
N ASN A 117 0.02 0.24 0.50
CA ASN A 117 0.40 1.39 -0.29
C ASN A 117 -0.43 1.51 -1.57
N TYR A 118 -1.66 0.98 -1.58
CA TYR A 118 -2.62 1.27 -2.65
C TYR A 118 -4.09 1.11 -2.22
N PHE A 119 -4.97 1.94 -2.80
CA PHE A 119 -6.39 2.00 -2.44
C PHE A 119 -7.29 2.23 -3.67
N TRP A 120 -8.36 1.44 -3.77
CA TRP A 120 -9.41 1.61 -4.77
C TRP A 120 -10.18 2.91 -4.56
N SER A 121 -10.55 3.59 -5.65
CA SER A 121 -11.53 4.68 -5.62
C SER A 121 -12.91 4.14 -5.22
N PRO A 122 -13.76 4.96 -4.57
CA PRO A 122 -15.08 4.51 -4.13
C PRO A 122 -15.97 4.02 -5.28
N ASP A 123 -15.85 4.65 -6.46
CA ASP A 123 -16.51 4.23 -7.71
C ASP A 123 -15.86 3.04 -8.43
N SER A 124 -14.85 2.39 -7.85
CA SER A 124 -14.12 1.24 -8.42
C SER A 124 -13.40 1.51 -9.75
N SER A 125 -13.28 2.76 -10.20
CA SER A 125 -12.75 3.10 -11.52
C SER A 125 -11.23 3.34 -11.55
N GLN A 126 -10.63 3.65 -10.40
CA GLN A 126 -9.23 4.07 -10.27
C GLN A 126 -8.59 3.44 -9.03
N ILE A 127 -7.26 3.38 -9.04
CA ILE A 127 -6.44 3.02 -7.89
C ILE A 127 -5.43 4.14 -7.68
N VAL A 128 -5.35 4.64 -6.45
CA VAL A 128 -4.22 5.45 -5.99
C VAL A 128 -3.19 4.52 -5.35
N PHE A 129 -1.92 4.73 -5.65
CA PHE A 129 -0.83 3.94 -5.09
C PHE A 129 0.40 4.80 -4.83
N LEU A 130 1.23 4.36 -3.88
CA LEU A 130 2.53 4.94 -3.62
C LEU A 130 3.57 4.13 -4.41
N GLN A 131 4.40 4.80 -5.20
CA GLN A 131 5.62 4.21 -5.72
C GLN A 131 6.78 4.57 -4.81
N THR A 132 7.52 3.56 -4.37
CA THR A 132 8.72 3.68 -3.55
C THR A 132 9.94 3.29 -4.38
N ASP A 133 10.98 4.13 -4.36
CA ASP A 133 12.25 3.90 -5.05
C ASP A 133 13.37 3.74 -4.02
N GLU A 134 13.85 2.50 -3.90
CA GLU A 134 14.89 2.07 -2.96
C GLU A 134 16.29 2.02 -3.59
N THR A 135 16.48 2.54 -4.81
CA THR A 135 17.75 2.43 -5.55
C THR A 135 18.93 3.03 -4.80
N LYS A 136 18.67 4.07 -4.00
CA LYS A 136 19.69 4.75 -3.17
C LYS A 136 19.80 4.18 -1.75
N VAL A 137 18.87 3.34 -1.34
CA VAL A 137 18.84 2.79 0.02
C VAL A 137 19.92 1.73 0.16
N PRO A 138 20.82 1.83 1.16
CA PRO A 138 21.84 0.83 1.41
C PRO A 138 21.22 -0.54 1.73
N SER A 139 21.91 -1.59 1.30
CA SER A 139 21.54 -2.96 1.65
C SER A 139 22.32 -3.45 2.86
N TYR A 140 21.64 -4.18 3.74
CA TYR A 140 22.21 -4.81 4.91
C TYR A 140 22.00 -6.34 4.84
N PRO A 141 23.06 -7.14 5.05
CA PRO A 141 22.93 -8.59 5.01
C PRO A 141 22.24 -9.13 6.27
N ILE A 142 21.22 -9.97 6.07
CA ILE A 142 20.53 -10.71 7.14
C ILE A 142 20.67 -12.20 6.84
N THR A 143 21.11 -12.98 7.83
CA THR A 143 21.24 -14.42 7.69
C THR A 143 19.90 -15.11 7.97
N ASP A 144 19.36 -15.85 7.00
CA ASP A 144 18.21 -16.74 7.18
C ASP A 144 18.69 -18.12 7.65
N TRP A 145 18.18 -18.55 8.80
CA TRP A 145 18.52 -19.80 9.45
C TRP A 145 17.44 -20.89 9.30
N ILE A 146 16.32 -20.61 8.62
CA ILE A 146 15.26 -21.61 8.38
C ILE A 146 15.74 -22.77 7.49
N PRO A 147 16.47 -22.55 6.38
CA PRO A 147 16.96 -23.64 5.56
C PRO A 147 18.07 -24.44 6.26
N VAL A 148 18.28 -25.70 5.85
CA VAL A 148 19.32 -26.58 6.43
C VAL A 148 20.71 -25.96 6.37
N ASN A 149 21.02 -25.29 5.26
CA ASN A 149 22.20 -24.47 5.11
C ASN A 149 21.75 -23.01 5.13
N ALA A 150 22.24 -22.25 6.10
CA ALA A 150 21.90 -20.84 6.21
C ALA A 150 22.26 -20.09 4.92
N VAL A 151 21.41 -19.13 4.56
CA VAL A 151 21.62 -18.25 3.41
C VAL A 151 21.64 -16.79 3.88
N VAL A 152 22.20 -15.90 3.07
CA VAL A 152 22.23 -14.46 3.36
C VAL A 152 21.29 -13.75 2.41
N GLU A 153 20.28 -13.10 2.96
CA GLU A 153 19.37 -12.19 2.26
C GLU A 153 19.89 -10.74 2.38
N GLN A 154 19.64 -9.91 1.38
CA GLN A 154 20.03 -8.49 1.38
C GLN A 154 18.78 -7.65 1.57
N GLU A 155 18.66 -6.98 2.71
CA GLU A 155 17.52 -6.12 3.03
C GLU A 155 17.85 -4.65 2.76
N LYS A 156 16.90 -3.88 2.25
CA LYS A 156 17.02 -2.42 2.17
C LYS A 156 16.83 -1.82 3.56
N TYR A 157 17.90 -1.29 4.13
CA TYR A 157 17.93 -0.88 5.53
C TYR A 157 18.69 0.46 5.69
N PRO A 158 18.00 1.60 5.63
CA PRO A 158 18.63 2.90 5.85
C PRO A 158 18.93 3.11 7.34
N LYS A 159 20.19 3.36 7.70
CA LYS A 159 20.54 3.80 9.06
C LYS A 159 20.29 5.31 9.22
N PRO A 160 20.25 5.84 10.45
CA PRO A 160 20.16 7.28 10.66
C PRO A 160 21.24 8.04 9.87
N GLY A 161 20.80 8.94 8.99
CA GLY A 161 21.66 9.72 8.09
C GLY A 161 21.80 9.15 6.67
N ASP A 162 21.45 7.88 6.45
CA ASP A 162 21.41 7.29 5.12
C ASP A 162 20.21 7.82 4.30
N PRO A 163 20.29 7.79 2.96
CA PRO A 163 19.14 8.09 2.12
C PRO A 163 17.97 7.15 2.42
N ASN A 164 16.78 7.72 2.60
CA ASN A 164 15.54 6.95 2.62
C ASN A 164 15.11 6.66 1.19
N PRO A 165 14.22 5.68 1.01
CA PRO A 165 13.58 5.54 -0.27
C PRO A 165 12.81 6.81 -0.63
N THR A 166 12.87 7.20 -1.90
CA THR A 166 12.07 8.32 -2.39
C THR A 166 10.70 7.83 -2.80
N VAL A 167 9.67 8.64 -2.53
CA VAL A 167 8.29 8.24 -2.83
C VAL A 167 7.57 9.23 -3.73
N ARG A 168 6.62 8.72 -4.51
CA ARG A 168 5.69 9.54 -5.29
C ARG A 168 4.31 8.89 -5.37
N LEU A 169 3.28 9.72 -5.32
CA LEU A 169 1.89 9.26 -5.37
C LEU A 169 1.39 9.21 -6.83
N GLY A 170 0.83 8.08 -7.24
CA GLY A 170 0.30 7.83 -8.58
C GLY A 170 -1.17 7.44 -8.56
N VAL A 171 -1.89 7.79 -9.63
CA VAL A 171 -3.26 7.33 -9.89
C VAL A 171 -3.29 6.64 -11.24
N VAL A 172 -3.88 5.46 -11.29
CA VAL A 172 -4.06 4.68 -12.52
C VAL A 172 -5.51 4.21 -12.63
N ALA A 173 -6.03 4.18 -13.85
CA ALA A 173 -7.36 3.63 -14.09
C ALA A 173 -7.33 2.10 -13.94
N ALA A 174 -8.37 1.52 -13.33
CA ALA A 174 -8.48 0.07 -13.14
C ALA A 174 -8.48 -0.71 -14.47
N LYS A 175 -8.99 -0.09 -15.54
CA LYS A 175 -8.93 -0.61 -16.91
C LYS A 175 -7.55 -0.50 -17.57
N GLY A 176 -6.53 -0.03 -16.87
CA GLY A 176 -5.20 0.31 -17.39
C GLY A 176 -5.15 1.65 -18.12
N GLY A 177 -3.94 2.03 -18.52
CA GLY A 177 -3.64 3.31 -19.15
C GLY A 177 -2.38 3.94 -18.55
N GLY A 178 -2.14 5.20 -18.87
CA GLY A 178 -1.03 5.96 -18.28
C GLY A 178 -1.27 6.27 -16.81
N ILE A 179 -0.19 6.24 -16.03
CA ILE A 179 -0.20 6.68 -14.63
C ILE A 179 -0.17 8.20 -14.59
N LYS A 180 -1.05 8.79 -13.78
CA LYS A 180 -1.00 10.20 -13.42
C LYS A 180 -0.23 10.36 -12.12
N TRP A 181 0.97 10.93 -12.21
CA TRP A 181 1.77 11.27 -11.04
C TRP A 181 1.28 12.58 -10.42
N LEU A 182 1.09 12.57 -9.10
CA LEU A 182 0.58 13.71 -8.34
C LEU A 182 1.75 14.46 -7.69
N LYS A 183 1.76 15.79 -7.85
CA LYS A 183 2.76 16.66 -7.23
C LYS A 183 2.20 17.26 -5.95
N LEU A 184 2.76 16.89 -4.80
CA LEU A 184 2.36 17.38 -3.47
C LEU A 184 3.32 18.47 -2.96
N THR A 185 4.62 18.23 -3.09
CA THR A 185 5.71 19.13 -2.65
C THR A 185 6.88 19.05 -3.63
N ASP A 186 7.77 20.05 -3.59
CA ASP A 186 9.04 20.04 -4.32
C ASP A 186 10.14 19.27 -3.57
N ASP A 187 9.97 19.08 -2.26
CA ASP A 187 10.87 18.28 -1.44
C ASP A 187 10.74 16.79 -1.78
N ARG A 188 11.88 16.10 -1.88
CA ARG A 188 11.95 14.68 -2.21
C ARG A 188 12.32 13.82 -1.00
N ASP A 189 12.82 14.42 0.06
CA ASP A 189 13.17 13.72 1.30
C ASP A 189 12.00 13.81 2.29
N ILE A 190 10.94 13.07 1.96
CA ILE A 190 9.66 13.08 2.65
C ILE A 190 9.14 11.66 2.85
N TYR A 191 8.13 11.53 3.71
CA TYR A 191 7.31 10.34 3.84
C TYR A 191 5.86 10.64 3.45
N ILE A 192 5.16 9.64 2.90
CA ILE A 192 3.71 9.67 2.68
C ILE A 192 3.08 8.52 3.47
N PRO A 193 2.96 8.65 4.81
CA PRO A 193 2.60 7.52 5.66
C PRO A 193 1.15 7.07 5.46
N ARG A 194 0.23 7.98 5.10
CA ARG A 194 -1.19 7.69 4.93
C ARG A 194 -1.76 8.48 3.77
N PHE A 195 -2.63 7.85 3.00
CA PHE A 195 -3.36 8.46 1.89
C PHE A 195 -4.56 7.60 1.53
N GLY A 196 -5.43 8.12 0.67
CA GLY A 196 -6.58 7.38 0.19
C GLY A 196 -7.58 8.30 -0.50
N TRP A 197 -8.85 7.90 -0.46
CA TRP A 197 -9.95 8.62 -1.07
C TRP A 197 -10.79 9.31 -0.02
N VAL A 198 -11.11 10.59 -0.25
CA VAL A 198 -12.13 11.33 0.50
C VAL A 198 -13.51 10.93 -0.02
N ARG A 199 -13.65 10.90 -1.35
CA ARG A 199 -14.83 10.54 -2.13
C ARG A 199 -14.40 10.36 -3.59
N ASP A 200 -15.35 10.05 -4.47
CA ASP A 200 -15.07 9.96 -5.90
C ASP A 200 -14.40 11.24 -6.44
N GLY A 201 -13.28 11.04 -7.13
CA GLY A 201 -12.49 12.11 -7.72
C GLY A 201 -11.62 12.92 -6.76
N ILE A 202 -11.75 12.75 -5.43
CA ILE A 202 -10.97 13.51 -4.45
C ILE A 202 -10.17 12.56 -3.55
N LEU A 203 -8.85 12.70 -3.60
CA LEU A 203 -7.87 12.00 -2.77
C LEU A 203 -7.49 12.84 -1.56
N TRP A 204 -6.91 12.17 -0.56
CA TRP A 204 -6.14 12.81 0.49
C TRP A 204 -4.78 12.13 0.65
N ALA A 205 -3.78 12.88 1.11
CA ALA A 205 -2.46 12.36 1.44
C ALA A 205 -1.83 13.17 2.57
N GLN A 206 -1.19 12.47 3.51
CA GLN A 206 -0.32 13.05 4.52
C GLN A 206 1.11 13.09 3.99
N VAL A 207 1.81 14.22 4.15
CA VAL A 207 3.22 14.39 3.79
C VAL A 207 3.99 14.81 5.03
N LEU A 208 4.85 13.91 5.52
CA LEU A 208 5.72 14.12 6.67
C LEU A 208 7.11 14.48 6.17
N ASN A 209 7.75 15.50 6.74
CA ASN A 209 9.13 15.85 6.40
C ASN A 209 10.14 14.88 7.04
N ARG A 210 11.40 14.94 6.57
CA ARG A 210 12.46 14.02 7.01
C ARG A 210 12.67 13.99 8.53
N THR A 211 12.64 15.15 9.17
CA THR A 211 12.79 15.34 10.62
C THR A 211 11.58 14.92 11.44
N GLN A 212 10.45 14.63 10.78
CA GLN A 212 9.20 14.20 11.39
C GLN A 212 8.56 15.21 12.36
N ASP A 213 8.90 16.49 12.26
CA ASP A 213 8.36 17.58 13.09
C ASP A 213 7.29 18.41 12.36
N LYS A 214 6.98 18.06 11.10
CA LYS A 214 5.94 18.70 10.29
C LYS A 214 5.20 17.72 9.38
N LEU A 215 3.87 17.68 9.54
CA LEU A 215 2.94 16.86 8.76
C LEU A 215 1.93 17.75 8.03
N ASP A 216 1.95 17.71 6.70
CA ASP A 216 0.99 18.43 5.85
C ASP A 216 -0.10 17.46 5.36
N LEU A 217 -1.38 17.87 5.47
CA LEU A 217 -2.51 17.16 4.87
C LEU A 217 -2.90 17.83 3.54
N TYR A 218 -2.93 17.05 2.46
CA TYR A 218 -3.34 17.48 1.13
C TYR A 218 -4.66 16.84 0.73
N PHE A 219 -5.53 17.62 0.06
CA PHE A 219 -6.60 17.10 -0.78
C PHE A 219 -6.23 17.27 -2.26
N ILE A 220 -6.47 16.24 -3.08
CA ILE A 220 -6.05 16.22 -4.48
C ILE A 220 -7.22 15.83 -5.39
N ASP A 221 -7.49 16.61 -6.42
CA ASP A 221 -8.43 16.24 -7.48
C ASP A 221 -7.76 15.23 -8.42
N SER A 222 -8.29 14.00 -8.49
CA SER A 222 -7.64 12.89 -9.21
C SER A 222 -7.63 13.08 -10.74
N LYS A 223 -8.54 13.89 -11.28
CA LYS A 223 -8.63 14.15 -12.73
C LYS A 223 -7.61 15.19 -13.18
N SER A 224 -7.56 16.33 -12.52
CA SER A 224 -6.64 17.43 -12.83
C SER A 224 -5.25 17.23 -12.23
N GLY A 225 -5.15 16.49 -11.12
CA GLY A 225 -3.93 16.37 -10.31
C GLY A 225 -3.67 17.58 -9.42
N ARG A 226 -4.59 18.55 -9.35
CA ARG A 226 -4.43 19.73 -8.50
C ARG A 226 -4.52 19.34 -7.03
N ALA A 227 -3.43 19.56 -6.31
CA ALA A 227 -3.35 19.37 -4.86
C ALA A 227 -3.53 20.71 -4.13
N ALA A 228 -4.20 20.69 -2.99
CA ALA A 228 -4.31 21.79 -2.05
C ALA A 228 -3.93 21.28 -0.66
N ARG A 229 -2.96 21.95 -0.02
CA ARG A 229 -2.68 21.73 1.39
C ARG A 229 -3.80 22.33 2.22
N VAL A 230 -4.48 21.51 3.01
CA VAL A 230 -5.66 21.91 3.80
C VAL A 230 -5.35 22.08 5.28
N LEU A 231 -4.29 21.46 5.77
CA LEU A 231 -3.88 21.51 7.18
C LEU A 231 -2.37 21.22 7.30
N THR A 232 -1.73 21.82 8.31
CA THR A 232 -0.32 21.61 8.67
C THR A 232 -0.21 21.45 10.18
N GLU A 233 0.35 20.32 10.58
CA GLU A 233 0.67 19.97 11.95
C GLU A 233 2.17 20.12 12.13
N SER A 234 2.60 20.86 13.15
CA SER A 234 4.01 21.10 13.38
C SER A 234 4.30 21.17 14.86
N VAL A 235 5.33 20.43 15.27
CA VAL A 235 5.81 20.36 16.66
C VAL A 235 7.33 20.47 16.63
N PRO A 236 7.90 21.69 16.45
CA PRO A 236 9.32 21.89 16.14
C PRO A 236 10.30 21.33 17.19
N ASP A 237 9.86 21.26 18.45
CA ASP A 237 10.67 20.78 19.57
C ASP A 237 10.46 19.28 19.86
N ALA A 238 9.71 18.57 19.02
CA ALA A 238 9.42 17.14 19.15
C ALA A 238 9.18 16.48 17.77
N TRP A 239 8.36 15.44 17.72
CA TRP A 239 7.94 14.77 16.48
C TRP A 239 6.41 14.69 16.41
N VAL A 240 5.88 14.65 15.19
CA VAL A 240 4.46 14.42 14.91
C VAL A 240 4.21 12.91 14.92
N PRO A 241 3.36 12.38 15.82
CA PRO A 241 2.99 10.97 15.76
C PRO A 241 2.15 10.69 14.52
N VAL A 242 2.49 9.63 13.80
CA VAL A 242 1.70 9.13 12.67
C VAL A 242 0.58 8.23 13.21
N THR A 243 -0.67 8.64 13.04
CA THR A 243 -1.86 7.94 13.55
C THR A 243 -2.75 7.40 12.43
N ASN A 244 -3.65 6.49 12.79
CA ASN A 244 -4.65 5.87 11.89
C ASN A 244 -6.06 6.45 12.05
N ASP A 245 -6.21 7.59 12.73
CA ASP A 245 -7.49 8.14 13.18
C ASP A 245 -8.04 9.26 12.29
N PHE A 246 -7.33 9.66 11.23
CA PHE A 246 -7.88 10.54 10.21
C PHE A 246 -9.14 9.90 9.62
N LYS A 247 -10.26 10.60 9.74
CA LYS A 247 -11.56 10.09 9.33
C LYS A 247 -12.36 11.16 8.61
N VAL A 248 -12.57 10.95 7.32
CA VAL A 248 -13.55 11.71 6.54
C VAL A 248 -14.96 11.28 6.99
N LEU A 249 -15.82 12.26 7.30
CA LEU A 249 -17.21 12.00 7.65
C LEU A 249 -18.01 11.58 6.41
N LYS A 250 -19.10 10.84 6.60
CA LYS A 250 -19.94 10.34 5.49
C LYS A 250 -20.44 11.43 4.53
N SER A 251 -20.57 12.67 5.00
CA SER A 251 -20.95 13.81 4.16
C SER A 251 -19.88 14.22 3.15
N GLY A 252 -18.63 13.79 3.33
CA GLY A 252 -17.50 14.07 2.43
C GLY A 252 -16.99 15.51 2.46
N ASP A 253 -17.54 16.36 3.34
CA ASP A 253 -17.24 17.79 3.48
C ASP A 253 -16.53 18.15 4.80
N ARG A 254 -16.37 17.18 5.69
CA ARG A 254 -15.81 17.33 7.03
C ARG A 254 -14.96 16.11 7.38
N PHE A 255 -13.98 16.31 8.25
CA PHE A 255 -13.13 15.24 8.74
C PHE A 255 -12.80 15.43 10.22
N LEU A 256 -12.42 14.33 10.88
CA LEU A 256 -11.82 14.32 12.20
C LEU A 256 -10.30 14.21 12.06
N TRP A 257 -9.58 14.95 12.89
CA TRP A 257 -8.13 15.02 12.91
C TRP A 257 -7.67 15.14 14.36
N SER A 258 -6.77 14.26 14.77
CA SER A 258 -6.09 14.38 16.06
C SER A 258 -4.90 15.30 15.94
N SER A 259 -4.65 16.09 16.97
CA SER A 259 -3.62 17.13 16.93
C SER A 259 -2.95 17.23 18.29
N TRP A 260 -1.62 17.19 18.28
CA TRP A 260 -0.79 17.34 19.48
C TRP A 260 -0.37 18.79 19.72
N ARG A 261 -1.07 19.76 19.13
CA ARG A 261 -0.69 21.19 19.16
C ARG A 261 -0.65 21.79 20.56
N ASP A 262 -1.42 21.25 21.50
CA ASP A 262 -1.42 21.65 22.92
C ASP A 262 -0.70 20.63 23.82
N GLY A 263 -0.04 19.63 23.23
CA GLY A 263 0.75 18.61 23.93
C GLY A 263 -0.03 17.36 24.35
N HIS A 264 -1.30 17.21 23.96
CA HIS A 264 -2.15 16.07 24.31
C HIS A 264 -3.01 15.57 23.14
#